data_AF-A0A9E5NI18-F1
#
_entry.id   AF-A0A9E5NI18-F1
#
_cell.length_a   1.000
_cell.length_b   1.000
_cell.length_c   1.000
_cell.angle_alpha   90.00
_cell.angle_beta   90.00
_cell.angle_gamma   90.00
#
_symmetry.space_group_name_H-M   'P 1'
#
loop_
_entity.id
_entity.type
_entity.pdbx_description
1 polymer ?
#
loop_
_entity_poly.entity_id
_entity_poly.type
_entity_poly.pdbx_seq_one_letter_code
_entity_poly.pdbx_strand_id
1 'polypeptide(L)' 'MLKLLASWGSVGTIILLLSTHVIPYGRNHTNPSTRVEPAWDSPKTRELAVRACYDCHSNQTVWPWYS' A
#
# COMPACT_ATOMS: atom_id res chain seq x y z
N MET A 1 18.47 14.07 -36.91
CA MET A 1 17.19 14.73 -36.58
C MET A 1 16.17 13.75 -35.99
N LEU A 2 15.77 12.69 -36.71
CA LEU A 2 14.74 11.72 -36.27
C LEU A 2 15.08 10.99 -34.95
N LYS A 3 16.35 10.59 -34.75
CA LYS A 3 16.82 9.95 -33.49
C LYS A 3 16.75 10.87 -32.27
N LEU A 4 16.95 12.18 -32.48
CA LEU A 4 16.88 13.17 -31.40
C LEU A 4 15.42 13.36 -30.97
N LEU A 5 14.51 13.53 -31.93
CA LEU A 5 13.07 13.62 -31.69
C LEU A 5 12.51 12.38 -30.97
N ALA A 6 12.94 11.18 -31.39
CA ALA A 6 12.58 9.93 -30.72
C ALA A 6 13.08 9.88 -29.27
N SER A 7 14.31 10.33 -29.00
CA SER A 7 14.88 10.40 -27.66
C SER A 7 14.12 11.37 -26.74
N TRP A 8 13.77 12.56 -27.24
CA TRP A 8 12.94 13.52 -26.48
C TRP A 8 11.54 12.98 -26.20
N GLY A 9 10.94 12.28 -27.15
CA GLY A 9 9.67 11.58 -26.96
C GLY A 9 9.75 10.54 -25.83
N SER A 10 10.78 9.69 -25.83
CA SER A 10 10.99 8.71 -24.76
C SER A 10 11.22 9.36 -23.40
N VAL A 11 12.01 10.43 -23.33
CA VAL A 11 12.25 11.17 -22.08
C VAL A 11 10.95 11.78 -21.55
N GLY A 12 10.14 12.40 -22.42
CA GLY A 12 8.84 12.95 -22.05
C GLY A 12 7.89 11.89 -21.48
N THR A 13 7.81 10.72 -22.11
CA THR A 13 6.99 9.60 -21.62
C THR A 13 7.47 9.10 -20.26
N ILE A 14 8.78 8.95 -20.07
CA ILE A 14 9.33 8.51 -18.78
C ILE A 14 9.00 9.52 -17.67
N ILE A 15 9.18 10.82 -17.93
CA ILE A 15 8.85 11.88 -16.97
C ILE A 15 7.36 11.83 -16.61
N LEU A 16 6.48 11.67 -17.61
CA LEU A 16 5.04 11.57 -17.38
C LEU A 16 4.70 10.36 -16.48
N LEU A 17 5.26 9.18 -16.78
CA LEU A 17 5.03 7.97 -15.98
C LEU A 17 5.57 8.11 -14.56
N LEU A 18 6.71 8.76 -14.37
CA LEU A 18 7.25 8.99 -13.02
C LEU A 18 6.40 9.98 -12.23
N SER A 19 5.85 11.01 -12.89
CA SER A 19 5.05 12.05 -12.23
C SER A 19 3.78 11.50 -11.56
N THR A 20 3.17 10.44 -12.11
CA THR A 20 1.97 9.82 -11.52
C THR A 20 2.25 9.13 -10.19
N HIS A 21 3.50 8.76 -9.91
CA HIS A 21 3.90 8.11 -8.65
C HIS A 21 4.15 9.12 -7.52
N VAL A 22 4.26 10.41 -7.86
CA VAL A 22 4.55 11.50 -6.92
C VAL A 22 3.28 11.99 -6.23
N ILE A 23 2.11 11.85 -6.85
CA ILE A 23 0.83 12.20 -6.24
C ILE A 23 0.39 11.04 -5.35
N PRO A 24 0.42 11.18 -4.00
CA PRO A 24 0.12 10.08 -3.07
C PRO A 24 -1.40 9.93 -2.90
N TYR A 25 -2.13 9.80 -4.00
CA TYR A 25 -3.58 9.58 -3.95
C TYR A 25 -3.87 8.24 -3.30
N GLY A 26 -4.76 8.23 -2.30
CA GLY A 26 -5.11 7.01 -1.57
C GLY A 26 -4.17 6.64 -0.41
N ARG A 27 -2.96 7.20 -0.31
CA ARG A 27 -1.95 6.82 0.70
C ARG A 27 -2.26 7.24 2.14
N ASN A 28 -3.25 8.11 2.33
CA ASN A 28 -3.64 8.56 3.67
C ASN A 28 -4.56 7.52 4.32
N HIS A 29 -3.96 6.49 4.86
CA HIS A 29 -4.67 5.42 5.56
C HIS A 29 -4.67 5.66 7.06
N THR A 30 -5.86 5.65 7.64
CA THR A 30 -6.05 5.60 9.10
C THR A 30 -6.97 4.45 9.42
N ASN A 31 -6.50 3.54 10.27
CA ASN A 31 -7.33 2.45 10.75
C ASN A 31 -8.48 3.01 11.62
N PRO A 32 -9.72 2.54 11.43
CA PRO A 32 -10.80 2.84 12.36
C PRO A 32 -10.53 2.16 13.72
N SER A 33 -11.29 2.54 14.76
CA SER A 33 -11.13 1.94 16.08
C SER A 33 -11.44 0.44 16.08
N THR A 34 -10.64 -0.36 16.81
CA THR A 34 -10.94 -1.78 17.07
C THR A 34 -12.25 -1.91 17.84
N ARG A 35 -13.12 -2.85 17.42
CA ARG A 35 -14.46 -3.04 18.00
C ARG A 35 -14.46 -4.10 19.10
N VAL A 36 -13.98 -5.30 18.79
CA VAL A 36 -13.94 -6.45 19.70
C VAL A 36 -12.73 -7.30 19.35
N GLU A 37 -12.01 -7.75 20.37
CA GLU A 37 -10.98 -8.77 20.25
C GLU A 37 -11.57 -10.13 20.67
N PRO A 38 -11.39 -11.21 19.89
CA PRO A 38 -11.83 -12.54 20.29
C PRO A 38 -11.17 -13.02 21.59
N ALA A 39 -11.90 -13.81 22.36
CA ALA A 39 -11.31 -14.55 23.48
C ALA A 39 -10.50 -15.73 22.94
N TRP A 40 -9.21 -15.49 22.70
CA TRP A 40 -8.30 -16.52 22.20
C TRP A 40 -8.09 -17.63 23.24
N ASP A 41 -8.06 -18.87 22.77
CA ASP A 41 -7.75 -20.06 23.57
C ASP A 41 -6.29 -20.07 24.06
N SER A 42 -5.38 -19.48 23.28
CA SER A 42 -3.96 -19.34 23.63
C SER A 42 -3.32 -18.09 23.00
N PRO A 43 -2.18 -17.60 23.56
CA PRO A 43 -1.39 -16.55 22.92
C PRO A 43 -0.93 -16.92 21.51
N LYS A 44 -0.67 -18.22 21.27
CA LYS A 44 -0.18 -18.70 19.98
C LYS A 44 -1.23 -18.56 18.88
N THR A 45 -2.50 -18.85 19.20
CA THR A 45 -3.61 -18.69 18.27
C THR A 45 -3.79 -17.23 17.88
N ARG A 46 -3.68 -16.32 18.84
CA ARG A 46 -3.70 -14.88 18.56
C ARG A 46 -2.59 -14.48 17.60
N GLU A 47 -1.35 -14.89 17.85
CA GLU A 47 -0.23 -14.59 16.97
C GLU A 47 -0.45 -15.10 15.53
N LEU A 48 -1.04 -16.28 15.38
CA LEU A 48 -1.36 -16.84 14.07
C LEU A 48 -2.41 -15.99 13.36
N ALA A 49 -3.47 -15.59 14.06
CA ALA A 49 -4.51 -14.72 13.50
C ALA A 49 -3.96 -13.34 13.10
N VAL A 50 -3.09 -12.74 13.93
CA VAL A 50 -2.42 -11.47 13.62
C VAL A 50 -1.61 -11.60 12.32
N ARG A 51 -0.85 -12.69 12.15
CA ARG A 51 -0.01 -12.87 10.96
C ARG A 51 -0.79 -13.23 9.69
N ALA A 52 -1.91 -13.94 9.83
CA ALA A 52 -2.61 -14.53 8.68
C ALA A 52 -3.89 -13.78 8.27
N CYS A 53 -4.53 -13.07 9.20
CA CYS A 53 -5.89 -12.56 9.01
C CYS A 53 -6.01 -11.06 9.19
N TYR A 54 -5.18 -10.43 10.03
CA TYR A 54 -5.41 -9.05 10.46
C TYR A 54 -5.30 -8.02 9.34
N ASP A 55 -4.57 -8.30 8.26
CA ASP A 55 -4.46 -7.36 7.15
C ASP A 55 -5.82 -7.04 6.51
N CYS A 56 -6.77 -8.00 6.52
CA CYS A 56 -8.11 -7.83 5.93
C CYS A 56 -9.26 -7.94 6.95
N HIS A 57 -9.10 -8.75 8.00
CA HIS A 57 -10.15 -9.07 8.97
C HIS A 57 -9.93 -8.39 10.33
N SER A 58 -9.19 -7.28 10.35
CA SER A 58 -9.06 -6.45 11.53
C SER A 58 -9.17 -4.96 11.17
N ASN A 59 -9.30 -4.13 12.20
CA ASN A 59 -9.08 -2.68 12.08
C ASN A 59 -7.63 -2.31 12.48
N GLN A 60 -6.66 -3.21 12.24
CA GLN A 60 -5.27 -3.06 12.66
C GLN A 60 -4.31 -3.35 11.48
N THR A 61 -4.73 -3.05 10.26
CA THR A 61 -3.92 -3.22 9.05
C THR A 61 -2.67 -2.35 9.10
N VAL A 62 -1.51 -2.94 8.81
CA VAL A 62 -0.29 -2.18 8.54
C VAL A 62 -0.34 -1.75 7.07
N TRP A 63 -0.29 -0.44 6.81
CA TRP A 63 -0.32 0.11 5.46
C TRP A 63 1.10 0.39 4.98
N PRO A 64 1.64 -0.40 4.02
CA PRO A 64 2.92 -0.09 3.40
C PRO A 64 2.94 1.29 2.75
N TRP A 65 4.15 1.84 2.58
CA TRP A 65 4.35 3.14 1.93
C TRP A 65 3.87 3.18 0.46
N TYR A 66 3.67 2.01 -0.15
CA TYR A 66 3.21 1.83 -1.53
C TYR A 66 1.71 1.54 -1.65
N SER A 67 0.98 1.48 -0.53
CA SER A 67 -0.49 1.37 -0.52
C SER A 67 -1.18 2.67 -0.91
#